data_AF-A0A947LTP7-F1
#
_entry.id   AF-A0A947LTP7-F1
#
_cell.length_a   1.000
_cell.length_b   1.000
_cell.length_c   1.000
_cell.angle_alpha   90.00
_cell.angle_beta   90.00
_cell.angle_gamma   90.00
#
_symmetry.space_group_name_H-M   'P 1'
#
loop_
_entity.id
_entity.type
_entity.pdbx_description
1 polymer ?
#
loop_
_entity_poly.entity_id
_entity_poly.type
_entity_poly.pdbx_seq_one_letter_code
_entity_poly.pdbx_strand_id
1 'polypeptide(L)'
;MYLIVIAWTYVTLMMAVAEATSPQGTVLGALVTFALYGMLPMSILVYILGTPSRKRKIKAREAAEQAAYDAEQAALQQLPPGLASVAPDAGSETPTAAEGSAVAPVRKEP
;
A
#
# COMPACT_ATOMS: atom_id res chain seq x y z
N MET A 1 -13.32 -1.13 5.10
CA MET A 1 -13.44 0.32 4.85
C MET A 1 -14.48 0.66 3.79
N TYR A 2 -14.76 -0.21 2.83
CA TYR A 2 -15.85 0.04 1.87
C TYR A 2 -17.25 -0.13 2.46
N LEU A 3 -17.42 -0.93 3.53
CA LEU A 3 -18.74 -1.10 4.17
C LEU A 3 -19.33 0.20 4.74
N ILE A 4 -18.51 1.01 5.44
CA ILE A 4 -18.94 2.31 5.96
C ILE A 4 -19.32 3.25 4.81
N VAL A 5 -18.52 3.22 3.74
CA VAL A 5 -18.78 4.01 2.54
C VAL A 5 -20.13 3.60 1.94
N ILE A 6 -20.30 2.32 1.61
CA ILE A 6 -21.50 1.78 0.99
C ILE A 6 -22.74 2.03 1.86
N ALA A 7 -22.66 1.78 3.16
CA ALA A 7 -23.78 2.00 4.09
C ALA A 7 -24.20 3.47 4.17
N TRP A 8 -23.25 4.41 4.23
CA TRP A 8 -23.57 5.84 4.30
C TRP A 8 -24.12 6.38 2.98
N THR A 9 -23.58 5.95 1.83
CA THR A 9 -24.18 6.27 0.52
C THR A 9 -25.61 5.73 0.42
N TYR A 10 -25.88 4.54 0.95
CA TYR A 10 -27.23 3.99 0.95
C TYR A 10 -28.19 4.82 1.81
N VAL A 11 -27.79 5.22 3.03
CA VAL A 11 -28.62 6.07 3.92
C VAL A 11 -28.93 7.41 3.28
N THR A 12 -27.91 8.09 2.73
CA THR A 12 -28.08 9.41 2.10
C THR A 12 -28.88 9.32 0.81
N LEU A 13 -28.73 8.24 0.05
CA LEU A 13 -29.54 7.96 -1.13
C LEU A 13 -31.00 7.67 -0.75
N MET A 14 -31.25 6.91 0.31
CA MET A 14 -32.62 6.69 0.81
C MET A 14 -33.27 7.98 1.33
N MET A 15 -32.53 8.87 1.98
CA MET A 15 -33.03 10.20 2.36
C MET A 15 -33.39 11.06 1.14
N ALA A 16 -32.56 11.04 0.09
CA ALA A 16 -32.85 11.74 -1.15
C ALA A 16 -34.07 11.16 -1.89
N VAL A 17 -34.22 9.83 -1.91
CA VAL A 17 -35.40 9.16 -2.49
C VAL A 17 -36.67 9.54 -1.71
N ALA A 18 -36.59 9.62 -0.38
CA ALA A 18 -37.72 10.07 0.44
C ALA A 18 -38.13 11.52 0.11
N GLU A 19 -37.17 12.43 -0.07
CA GLU A 19 -37.47 13.79 -0.52
C GLU A 19 -38.06 13.81 -1.94
N ALA A 20 -37.50 13.04 -2.88
CA ALA A 20 -37.96 12.99 -4.27
C ALA A 20 -39.38 12.41 -4.44
N THR A 21 -39.81 11.54 -3.54
CA THR A 21 -41.12 10.87 -3.58
C THR A 21 -42.17 11.53 -2.69
N SER A 22 -41.78 12.53 -1.89
CA SER A 22 -42.70 13.27 -1.02
C SER A 22 -43.54 14.29 -1.79
N PRO A 23 -44.79 14.56 -1.37
CA PRO A 23 -45.68 15.52 -2.06
C PRO A 23 -45.18 16.97 -2.05
N GLN A 24 -44.36 17.34 -1.06
CA GLN A 24 -43.76 18.68 -0.93
C GLN A 24 -42.33 18.74 -1.49
N GLY A 25 -41.73 17.61 -1.85
CA GLY A 25 -40.36 17.54 -2.31
C GLY A 25 -40.24 17.61 -3.83
N THR A 26 -39.02 17.83 -4.31
CA THR A 26 -38.71 17.84 -5.73
C THR A 26 -37.51 16.95 -6.02
N VAL A 27 -37.49 16.32 -7.19
CA VAL A 27 -36.34 15.52 -7.65
C VAL A 27 -35.07 16.37 -7.71
N LEU A 28 -35.21 17.65 -8.09
CA LEU A 28 -34.08 18.58 -8.11
C LEU A 28 -33.53 18.85 -6.70
N GLY A 29 -34.41 19.10 -5.72
CA GLY A 29 -34.01 19.27 -4.32
C GLY A 29 -33.31 18.04 -3.77
N ALA A 30 -33.86 16.84 -4.03
CA ALA A 30 -33.26 15.57 -3.63
C ALA A 30 -31.85 15.37 -4.23
N LEU A 31 -31.64 15.70 -5.50
CA LEU A 31 -30.32 15.62 -6.14
C LEU A 31 -29.32 16.60 -5.51
N VAL A 32 -29.75 17.82 -5.22
CA VAL A 32 -28.91 18.83 -4.57
C VAL A 32 -28.55 18.40 -3.14
N THR A 33 -29.51 17.92 -2.36
CA THR A 33 -29.27 17.36 -1.02
C THR A 33 -28.33 16.16 -1.09
N PHE A 34 -28.55 15.22 -2.00
CA PHE A 34 -27.67 14.07 -2.16
C PHE A 34 -26.23 14.47 -2.53
N ALA A 35 -26.05 15.42 -3.43
CA ALA A 35 -24.74 15.89 -3.85
C ALA A 35 -24.01 16.63 -2.71
N LEU A 36 -24.69 17.60 -2.08
CA LEU A 36 -24.09 18.46 -1.05
C LEU A 36 -23.93 17.77 0.31
N TYR A 37 -24.87 16.91 0.71
CA TYR A 37 -24.85 16.23 2.01
C TYR A 37 -24.43 14.76 1.94
N GLY A 38 -24.57 14.10 0.79
CA GLY A 38 -24.11 12.73 0.59
C GLY A 38 -22.72 12.69 0.00
N MET A 39 -22.56 13.19 -1.23
CA MET A 39 -21.35 13.03 -2.03
C MET A 39 -20.18 13.88 -1.52
N LEU A 40 -20.42 15.14 -1.11
CA LEU A 40 -19.38 16.02 -0.61
C LEU A 40 -18.69 15.50 0.67
N PRO A 41 -19.39 15.23 1.79
CA PRO A 41 -18.72 14.69 2.99
C PRO A 41 -18.14 13.29 2.76
N MET A 42 -18.77 12.47 1.90
CA MET A 42 -18.20 11.18 1.54
C MET A 42 -16.87 11.31 0.79
N SER A 43 -16.77 12.26 -0.15
CA SER A 43 -15.54 12.49 -0.91
C SER A 43 -14.38 12.85 0.02
N ILE A 44 -14.64 13.64 1.06
CA ILE A 44 -13.67 14.04 2.08
C ILE A 44 -13.24 12.82 2.89
N LEU A 45 -14.17 11.98 3.35
CA LEU A 45 -13.85 10.76 4.09
C LEU A 45 -13.02 9.79 3.25
N VAL A 46 -13.40 9.56 1.99
CA VAL A 46 -12.63 8.69 1.08
C VAL A 46 -11.24 9.26 0.80
N TYR A 47 -11.13 10.57 0.65
CA TYR A 47 -9.85 11.25 0.47
C TYR A 47 -8.93 11.05 1.68
N ILE A 48 -9.44 11.20 2.90
CA ILE A 48 -8.67 11.03 4.14
C ILE A 48 -8.31 9.56 4.39
N LEU A 49 -9.29 8.65 4.29
CA LEU A 49 -9.13 7.22 4.56
C LEU A 49 -8.44 6.44 3.42
N GLY A 50 -8.24 7.06 2.25
CA GLY A 50 -7.51 6.48 1.12
C GLY A 50 -6.02 6.30 1.37
N THR A 51 -5.40 7.19 2.15
CA THR A 51 -3.96 7.21 2.44
C THR A 51 -3.45 5.99 3.22
N PRO A 52 -4.09 5.53 4.33
CA PRO A 52 -3.67 4.30 5.02
C PRO A 52 -3.94 3.03 4.21
N SER A 53 -4.83 3.07 3.20
CA SER A 53 -5.18 1.92 2.37
C SER A 53 -4.00 1.46 1.48
N ARG A 54 -3.18 2.40 0.99
CA ARG A 54 -1.94 2.06 0.26
C ARG A 54 -0.94 1.32 1.14
N LYS A 55 -0.77 1.75 2.39
CA LYS A 55 0.14 1.09 3.36
C LYS A 55 -0.30 -0.33 3.68
N ARG A 56 -1.62 -0.60 3.76
CA ARG A 56 -2.14 -1.96 3.95
C ARG A 56 -1.87 -2.87 2.75
N LYS A 57 -1.91 -2.34 1.53
CA LYS A 57 -1.57 -3.11 0.31
C LYS A 57 -0.08 -3.45 0.24
N ILE A 58 0.79 -2.54 0.65
CA ILE A 58 2.25 -2.78 0.70
C ILE A 58 2.57 -3.81 1.77
N LYS A 59 2.06 -3.66 3.00
CA LYS A 59 2.26 -4.63 4.09
C LYS A 59 1.73 -6.03 3.75
N ALA A 60 0.66 -6.13 2.96
CA ALA A 60 0.17 -7.42 2.48
C ALA A 60 1.11 -8.09 1.47
N ARG A 61 1.85 -7.31 0.66
CA ARG A 61 2.89 -7.84 -0.24
C ARG A 61 4.12 -8.27 0.54
N GLU A 62 4.58 -7.43 1.47
CA GLU A 62 5.72 -7.75 2.35
C GLU A 62 5.48 -9.05 3.15
N ALA A 63 4.26 -9.24 3.68
CA ALA A 63 3.90 -10.47 4.38
C ALA A 63 3.89 -11.71 3.46
N ALA A 64 3.54 -11.55 2.19
CA ALA A 64 3.57 -12.64 1.22
C ALA A 64 5.01 -13.01 0.80
N GLU A 65 5.88 -12.01 0.64
CA GLU A 65 7.31 -12.22 0.37
C GLU A 65 8.01 -12.89 1.56
N GLN A 66 7.70 -12.47 2.80
CA GLN A 66 8.21 -13.14 4.01
C GLN A 66 7.76 -14.60 4.07
N ALA A 67 6.48 -14.89 3.80
CA ALA A 67 5.98 -16.25 3.78
C ALA A 67 6.65 -17.14 2.71
N ALA A 68 6.99 -16.57 1.56
CA ALA A 68 7.75 -17.27 0.52
C ALA A 68 9.19 -17.57 0.96
N TYR A 69 9.86 -16.60 1.59
CA TYR A 69 11.21 -16.76 2.12
C TYR A 69 11.29 -17.81 3.24
N ASP A 70 10.30 -17.81 4.13
CA ASP A 70 10.19 -18.81 5.20
C ASP A 70 9.92 -20.21 4.64
N ALA A 71 9.11 -20.34 3.59
CA ALA A 71 8.87 -21.61 2.91
C ALA A 71 10.13 -22.15 2.21
N GLU A 72 10.91 -21.27 1.58
CA GLU A 72 12.17 -21.63 0.93
C GLU A 72 13.23 -22.06 1.97
N GLN A 73 13.31 -21.35 3.10
CA GLN A 73 14.16 -21.77 4.21
C GLN A 73 13.74 -23.11 4.83
N ALA A 74 12.44 -23.34 5.01
CA ALA A 74 11.93 -24.61 5.50
C ALA A 74 12.25 -25.77 4.53
N ALA A 75 12.17 -25.52 3.21
CA ALA A 75 12.59 -26.49 2.20
C ALA A 75 14.10 -26.75 2.26
N LEU A 76 14.92 -25.71 2.43
CA LEU A 76 16.37 -25.81 2.62
C LEU A 76 16.76 -26.61 3.87
N GLN A 77 15.99 -26.50 4.96
CA GLN A 77 16.19 -27.29 6.19
C GLN A 77 15.81 -28.77 6.03
N GLN A 78 14.95 -29.10 5.06
CA GLN A 78 14.57 -30.48 4.75
C GLN A 78 15.53 -31.17 3.77
N LEU A 79 16.49 -30.44 3.18
CA LEU A 79 17.52 -31.05 2.34
C LEU A 79 18.47 -31.91 3.19
N PRO A 80 18.87 -33.11 2.71
CA PRO A 80 19.82 -33.96 3.40
C PRO A 80 21.14 -33.21 3.68
N PRO A 81 21.76 -33.39 4.87
CA PRO A 81 23.00 -32.72 5.23
C PRO A 81 24.10 -33.13 4.23
N GLY A 82 24.52 -32.19 3.38
CA GLY A 82 25.50 -32.40 2.31
C GLY A 82 25.26 -31.57 1.04
N LEU A 83 24.04 -31.07 0.82
CA LEU A 83 23.69 -30.19 -0.32
C LEU A 83 23.52 -28.71 0.04
N ALA A 84 23.50 -28.37 1.33
CA ALA A 84 23.16 -27.04 1.85
C ALA A 84 24.32 -26.02 1.85
N SER A 85 25.53 -26.39 1.41
CA SER A 85 26.69 -25.51 1.41
C SER A 85 27.30 -25.37 0.02
N VAL A 86 26.58 -24.74 -0.90
CA VAL A 86 27.27 -24.01 -1.97
C VAL A 86 27.53 -22.62 -1.40
N ALA A 87 28.59 -22.50 -0.60
CA ALA A 87 29.10 -21.20 -0.19
C ALA A 87 29.32 -20.36 -1.46
N PRO A 88 28.97 -19.06 -1.47
CA PRO A 88 29.34 -18.20 -2.59
C PRO A 88 30.85 -18.32 -2.79
N ASP A 89 31.26 -18.52 -4.04
CA ASP A 89 32.65 -18.70 -4.41
C ASP A 89 33.48 -17.52 -3.92
N ALA A 90 34.17 -17.73 -2.80
CA ALA A 90 35.15 -16.81 -2.24
C ALA A 90 36.56 -17.12 -2.78
N GLY A 91 36.64 -17.85 -3.89
CA GLY A 91 37.85 -18.32 -4.53
C GLY A 91 38.53 -17.25 -5.37
N SER A 92 39.59 -16.67 -4.80
CA SER A 92 40.85 -16.35 -5.49
C SER A 92 40.85 -15.29 -6.61
N GLU A 93 40.48 -14.05 -6.30
CA GLU A 93 41.17 -12.91 -6.95
C GLU A 93 42.36 -12.53 -6.05
N THR A 94 43.57 -12.79 -6.54
CA THR A 94 44.83 -12.39 -5.86
C THR A 94 44.89 -10.87 -5.74
N PRO A 95 45.39 -10.29 -4.63
CA PRO A 95 45.60 -8.85 -4.53
C PRO A 95 46.82 -8.49 -5.39
N THR A 96 46.62 -8.33 -6.69
CA THR A 96 47.62 -7.75 -7.57
C THR A 96 47.67 -6.25 -7.28
N ALA A 97 48.71 -5.89 -6.52
CA ALA A 97 49.50 -4.67 -6.55
C ALA A 97 48.79 -3.34 -6.88
N ALA A 98 48.86 -2.44 -5.89
CA ALA A 98 48.70 -1.00 -5.93
C ALA A 98 48.73 -0.30 -7.31
N GLU A 99 47.62 0.33 -7.69
CA GLU A 99 47.61 1.59 -8.45
C GLU A 99 46.59 2.57 -7.85
N GLY A 100 47.08 3.46 -6.99
CA GLY A 100 47.24 4.85 -7.39
C GLY A 100 46.01 5.74 -7.67
N SER A 101 44.81 5.47 -7.18
CA SER A 101 43.75 6.49 -7.23
C SER A 101 42.96 6.64 -5.93
N ALA A 102 43.64 7.16 -4.91
CA ALA A 102 42.96 7.79 -3.78
C ALA A 102 42.35 9.12 -4.28
N VAL A 103 41.05 9.14 -4.51
CA VAL A 103 40.31 10.37 -4.81
C VAL A 103 40.42 11.30 -3.61
N ALA A 104 41.08 12.44 -3.78
CA ALA A 104 41.26 13.43 -2.73
C ALA A 104 39.91 14.05 -2.32
N PRO A 105 39.59 14.16 -1.01
CA PRO A 105 38.37 14.83 -0.57
C PRO A 105 38.48 16.34 -0.82
N VAL A 106 37.57 16.87 -1.65
CA VAL A 106 37.44 18.32 -1.89
C VAL A 106 36.83 18.97 -0.66
N ARG A 107 37.64 19.65 0.14
CA ARG A 107 37.17 20.59 1.17
C ARG A 107 36.70 21.87 0.47
N LYS A 108 35.48 22.32 0.79
CA LYS A 108 35.02 23.68 0.52
C LYS A 108 35.36 24.54 1.75
N GLU A 109 36.12 25.61 1.56
CA GLU A 109 36.35 26.71 2.52
C GLU A 109 36.01 28.04 1.82
N PRO A 110 35.77 29.15 2.55
CA PRO A 110 35.33 29.30 3.94
C PRO A 110 33.85 29.74 4.08
#